data_AF-A0A643BQ13-F1
#
_entry.id   AF-A0A643BQ13-F1
#
_cell.length_a   1.000
_cell.length_b   1.000
_cell.length_c   1.000
_cell.angle_alpha   90.00
_cell.angle_beta   90.00
_cell.angle_gamma   90.00
#
_symmetry.space_group_name_H-M   'P 1'
#
loop_
_entity.id
_entity.type
_entity.pdbx_description
1 polymer ?
#
loop_
_entity_poly.entity_id
_entity_poly.type
_entity_poly.pdbx_seq_one_letter_code
_entity_poly.pdbx_strand_id
1 'polypeptide(L)'
;RPQKVCLCPFLPVHPLHISTHLYIIQHPAEENKVLRTVPLLAACLPQDKCKVKIGRRFSEERDPELSTVCRKSDTLILYPGADAANLEEFILDSPIYPSTIIIIDGTWSQAKDIFYKNSLFRLPKQ
;
A
#
# COMPACT_ATOMS: atom_id res chain seq x y z
N ARG A 1 -13.38 2.59 25.39
CA ARG A 1 -13.09 1.44 24.51
C ARG A 1 -12.75 0.22 25.38
N PRO A 2 -13.08 -1.02 24.97
CA PRO A 2 -12.85 -2.22 25.80
C PRO A 2 -11.35 -2.51 25.95
N GLN A 3 -10.85 -2.50 27.20
CA GLN A 3 -9.42 -2.67 27.49
C GLN A 3 -8.92 -4.09 27.25
N LYS A 4 -9.72 -5.13 27.53
CA LYS A 4 -9.32 -6.55 27.44
C LYS A 4 -8.94 -7.03 26.03
N VAL A 5 -9.42 -6.35 24.99
CA VAL A 5 -9.18 -6.70 23.57
C VAL A 5 -8.42 -5.60 22.84
N CYS A 6 -7.88 -4.63 23.57
CA CYS A 6 -7.19 -3.51 22.97
C CYS A 6 -5.78 -3.91 22.54
N LEU A 7 -5.43 -3.62 21.28
CA LEU A 7 -4.09 -3.86 20.75
C LEU A 7 -3.11 -2.71 21.02
N CYS A 8 -3.58 -1.54 21.48
CA CYS A 8 -2.74 -0.35 21.68
C CYS A 8 -1.51 -0.60 22.57
N PRO A 9 -1.57 -1.39 23.67
CA PRO A 9 -0.38 -1.68 24.48
C PRO A 9 0.72 -2.45 23.76
N PHE A 10 0.40 -3.10 22.63
CA PHE A 10 1.34 -3.90 21.84
C PHE A 10 1.84 -3.17 20.59
N LEU A 11 1.31 -1.98 20.30
CA LEU A 11 1.84 -1.15 19.23
C LEU A 11 3.19 -0.55 19.67
N PRO A 12 4.10 -0.23 18.72
CA PRO A 12 5.33 0.48 19.03
C PRO A 12 5.07 1.77 19.82
N VAL A 13 5.87 2.03 20.85
CA VAL A 13 5.76 3.25 21.67
C VAL A 13 6.03 4.51 20.83
N HIS A 14 6.91 4.37 19.84
CA HIS A 14 7.18 5.40 18.84
C HIS A 14 6.97 4.81 17.44
N PRO A 15 6.50 5.61 16.47
CA PRO A 15 6.36 5.15 15.09
C PRO A 15 7.66 4.53 14.55
N LEU A 16 7.54 3.44 13.80
CA LEU A 16 8.66 2.76 13.18
C LEU A 16 9.28 3.66 12.12
N HIS A 17 10.55 3.97 12.27
CA HIS A 17 11.25 4.80 11.30
C HIS A 17 11.50 4.00 10.01
N ILE A 18 10.89 4.46 8.91
CA ILE A 18 11.05 3.88 7.57
C ILE A 18 11.49 4.95 6.58
N SER A 19 12.36 4.57 5.64
CA SER A 19 12.78 5.42 4.53
C SER A 19 11.72 5.46 3.40
N THR A 20 11.06 4.34 3.16
CA THR A 20 10.05 4.14 2.11
C THR A 20 8.68 4.71 2.49
N HIS A 21 7.97 5.30 1.53
CA HIS A 21 6.57 5.71 1.67
C HIS A 21 5.64 4.57 1.27
N LEU A 22 4.57 4.36 2.03
CA LEU A 22 3.55 3.37 1.75
C LEU A 22 2.29 4.04 1.21
N TYR A 23 1.79 3.53 0.08
CA TYR A 23 0.47 3.85 -0.46
C TYR A 23 -0.42 2.62 -0.37
N ILE A 24 -1.36 2.62 0.56
CA ILE A 24 -2.32 1.54 0.76
C ILE A 24 -3.57 1.84 -0.07
N ILE A 25 -3.80 1.05 -1.11
CA ILE A 25 -5.00 1.09 -1.94
C ILE A 25 -6.01 0.11 -1.36
N GLN A 26 -6.92 0.62 -0.55
CA GLN A 26 -7.84 -0.22 0.22
C GLN A 26 -9.19 -0.37 -0.51
N HIS A 27 -9.64 -1.61 -0.66
CA HIS A 27 -10.96 -1.88 -1.18
C HIS A 27 -12.05 -1.38 -0.20
N PRO A 28 -13.13 -0.72 -0.66
CA PRO A 28 -14.15 -0.14 0.24
C PRO A 28 -14.84 -1.14 1.19
N ALA A 29 -14.86 -2.43 0.83
CA ALA A 29 -15.42 -3.46 1.70
C ALA A 29 -14.53 -3.79 2.91
N GLU A 30 -13.24 -3.45 2.88
CA GLU A 30 -12.32 -3.68 3.99
C GLU A 30 -12.44 -2.59 5.07
N GLU A 31 -12.81 -1.37 4.68
CA GLU A 31 -12.91 -0.22 5.59
C GLU A 31 -13.81 -0.52 6.80
N ASN A 32 -14.92 -1.22 6.58
CA ASN A 32 -15.92 -1.50 7.62
C ASN A 32 -15.72 -2.86 8.31
N LYS A 33 -14.65 -3.60 8.00
CA LYS A 33 -14.38 -4.86 8.68
C LYS A 33 -13.93 -4.64 10.12
N VAL A 34 -14.46 -5.46 11.02
CA VAL A 34 -14.12 -5.45 12.45
C VAL A 34 -12.63 -5.75 12.69
N LEU A 35 -12.04 -6.61 11.85
CA LEU A 35 -10.64 -7.06 11.95
C LEU A 35 -9.72 -6.37 10.95
N ARG A 36 -10.00 -5.11 10.60
CA ARG A 36 -9.17 -4.33 9.67
C ARG A 36 -7.78 -4.02 10.26
N THR A 37 -6.75 -4.24 9.45
CA THR A 37 -5.34 -4.09 9.86
C THR A 37 -4.73 -2.75 9.46
N VAL A 38 -5.25 -2.10 8.40
CA VAL A 38 -4.74 -0.81 7.92
C VAL A 38 -4.68 0.27 9.01
N PRO A 39 -5.68 0.44 9.91
CA PRO A 39 -5.56 1.40 11.00
C PRO A 39 -4.44 1.07 12.00
N LEU A 40 -4.10 -0.21 12.18
CA LEU A 40 -2.98 -0.62 13.03
C LEU A 40 -1.66 -0.26 12.36
N LEU A 41 -1.51 -0.56 11.06
CA LEU A 41 -0.34 -0.19 10.27
C LEU A 41 -0.10 1.33 10.30
N ALA A 42 -1.14 2.12 10.02
CA ALA A 42 -1.06 3.58 10.00
C ALA A 42 -0.69 4.16 11.38
N ALA A 43 -1.14 3.54 12.48
CA ALA A 43 -0.77 3.96 13.84
C ALA A 43 0.69 3.65 14.20
N CYS A 44 1.29 2.65 13.55
CA CYS A 44 2.69 2.25 13.78
C CYS A 44 3.70 3.05 12.95
N LEU A 45 3.27 3.90 12.02
CA LEU A 45 4.16 4.57 11.06
C LEU A 45 4.08 6.11 11.19
N PRO A 46 5.12 6.84 10.77
CA PRO A 46 5.05 8.29 10.65
C PRO A 46 3.89 8.71 9.74
N GLN A 47 3.18 9.77 10.12
CA GLN A 47 1.95 10.20 9.43
C GLN A 47 2.18 10.57 7.95
N ASP A 48 3.38 11.04 7.63
CA ASP A 48 3.81 11.39 6.27
C ASP A 48 4.26 10.17 5.44
N LYS A 49 4.50 9.03 6.08
CA LYS A 49 5.01 7.80 5.45
C LYS A 49 3.95 6.77 5.08
N CYS A 50 2.70 6.93 5.50
CA CYS A 50 1.62 5.99 5.17
C CYS A 50 0.37 6.73 4.68
N LYS A 51 0.09 6.64 3.37
CA LYS A 51 -1.14 7.18 2.77
C LYS A 51 -2.11 6.06 2.43
N VAL A 52 -3.35 6.19 2.90
CA VAL A 52 -4.43 5.24 2.60
C VAL A 52 -5.40 5.90 1.63
N LYS A 53 -5.68 5.23 0.51
CA LYS A 53 -6.66 5.64 -0.50
C LYS A 53 -7.70 4.55 -0.65
N ILE A 54 -8.95 4.86 -0.32
CA ILE A 54 -10.06 3.91 -0.35
C ILE A 54 -10.80 4.04 -1.68
N GLY A 55 -10.92 2.95 -2.43
CA GLY A 55 -11.60 2.99 -3.72
C GLY A 55 -11.41 1.73 -4.55
N ARG A 56 -12.17 1.66 -5.64
CA ARG A 56 -12.05 0.58 -6.64
C ARG A 56 -11.47 1.06 -7.97
N ARG A 57 -11.57 2.36 -8.23
CA ARG A 57 -11.19 2.97 -9.52
C ARG A 57 -10.50 4.30 -9.27
N PHE A 58 -9.30 4.43 -9.78
CA PHE A 58 -8.41 5.57 -9.75
C PHE A 58 -8.06 5.96 -11.18
N SER A 59 -7.97 7.25 -11.45
CA SER A 59 -7.51 7.77 -12.74
C SER A 59 -6.74 9.06 -12.49
N GLU A 60 -6.01 9.52 -13.49
CA GLU A 60 -5.19 10.73 -13.37
C GLU A 60 -6.03 11.96 -13.03
N GLU A 61 -7.25 12.06 -13.54
CA GLU A 61 -8.16 13.18 -13.27
C GLU A 61 -8.72 13.13 -11.85
N ARG A 62 -8.96 11.93 -11.31
CA ARG A 62 -9.56 11.73 -9.98
C ARG A 62 -8.54 11.71 -8.86
N ASP A 63 -7.32 11.28 -9.17
CA ASP A 63 -6.23 11.20 -8.21
C ASP A 63 -4.88 11.53 -8.87
N PRO A 64 -4.62 12.84 -9.13
CA PRO A 64 -3.37 13.28 -9.75
C PRO A 64 -2.13 12.94 -8.90
N GLU A 65 -2.29 12.91 -7.58
CA GLU A 65 -1.24 12.56 -6.64
C GLU A 65 -0.82 11.09 -6.82
N LEU A 66 -1.78 10.16 -6.79
CA LEU A 66 -1.50 8.74 -7.02
C LEU A 66 -0.95 8.52 -8.43
N SER A 67 -1.46 9.23 -9.44
CA SER A 67 -0.93 9.17 -10.81
C SER A 67 0.55 9.53 -10.87
N THR A 68 0.92 10.65 -10.22
CA THR A 68 2.31 11.10 -10.12
C THR A 68 3.18 10.04 -9.45
N VAL A 69 2.71 9.46 -8.34
CA VAL A 69 3.42 8.40 -7.62
C VAL A 69 3.65 7.17 -8.50
N CYS A 70 2.62 6.70 -9.21
CA CYS A 70 2.72 5.52 -10.07
C CYS A 70 3.66 5.70 -11.26
N ARG A 71 3.92 6.94 -11.69
CA ARG A 71 4.84 7.24 -12.81
C ARG A 71 6.30 7.35 -12.38
N LYS A 72 6.60 7.41 -11.08
CA LYS A 72 7.99 7.45 -10.62
C LYS A 72 8.68 6.11 -10.80
N SER A 73 9.92 6.13 -11.26
CA SER A 73 10.72 4.92 -11.54
C SER A 73 11.11 4.14 -10.29
N ASP A 74 11.08 4.76 -9.12
CA ASP A 74 11.41 4.19 -7.81
C ASP A 74 10.17 3.78 -7.00
N THR A 75 9.00 3.75 -7.64
CA THR A 75 7.77 3.20 -7.08
C THR A 75 7.61 1.75 -7.50
N LEU A 76 7.34 0.88 -6.52
CA LEU A 76 6.94 -0.50 -6.73
C LEU A 76 5.46 -0.69 -6.38
N ILE A 77 4.83 -1.71 -6.95
CA ILE A 77 3.52 -2.19 -6.52
C ILE A 77 3.59 -3.66 -6.13
N LEU A 78 3.21 -3.98 -4.90
CA LEU A 78 3.14 -5.36 -4.43
C LEU A 78 1.86 -6.00 -4.95
N TYR A 79 1.98 -6.70 -6.08
CA TYR A 79 0.90 -7.49 -6.66
C TYR A 79 1.46 -8.67 -7.48
N PRO A 80 0.95 -9.90 -7.28
CA PRO A 80 1.45 -11.08 -8.00
C PRO A 80 0.82 -11.17 -9.40
N GLY A 81 1.19 -10.25 -10.29
CA GLY A 81 0.83 -10.32 -11.70
C GLY A 81 1.84 -11.13 -12.53
N ALA A 82 1.60 -11.21 -13.84
CA ALA A 82 2.43 -12.00 -14.75
C ALA A 82 3.88 -11.50 -14.84
N ASP A 83 4.09 -10.19 -14.64
CA ASP A 83 5.39 -9.53 -14.72
C ASP A 83 6.01 -9.30 -13.33
N ALA A 84 5.46 -9.93 -12.28
CA ALA A 84 5.97 -9.76 -10.93
C ALA A 84 7.36 -10.39 -10.78
N ALA A 85 8.30 -9.61 -10.27
CA ALA A 85 9.63 -10.09 -9.94
C ALA A 85 9.72 -10.39 -8.44
N ASN A 86 10.67 -11.26 -8.07
CA ASN A 86 11.01 -11.44 -6.67
C ASN A 86 11.69 -10.16 -6.13
N LEU A 87 11.32 -9.73 -4.92
CA LEU A 87 11.84 -8.47 -4.36
C LEU A 87 13.33 -8.58 -3.99
N GLU A 88 13.77 -9.74 -3.53
CA GLU A 88 15.18 -9.98 -3.23
C GLU A 88 16.04 -9.88 -4.49
N GLU A 89 15.58 -10.43 -5.63
CA GLU A 89 16.25 -10.27 -6.93
C GLU A 89 16.31 -8.80 -7.37
N PHE A 90 15.21 -8.05 -7.20
CA PHE A 90 15.17 -6.62 -7.53
C PHE A 90 16.23 -5.80 -6.78
N ILE A 91 16.39 -6.05 -5.48
CA ILE A 91 17.33 -5.31 -4.62
C ILE A 91 18.78 -5.64 -5.00
N LEU A 92 19.05 -6.86 -5.47
CA LEU A 92 20.39 -7.25 -5.93
C LEU A 92 20.77 -6.57 -7.25
N ASP A 93 19.84 -6.47 -8.20
CA ASP A 93 20.08 -5.88 -9.52
C ASP A 93 20.14 -4.33 -9.48
N SER A 94 19.48 -3.72 -8.50
CA SER A 94 19.45 -2.28 -8.29
C SER A 94 19.58 -1.97 -6.79
N PRO A 95 20.76 -1.51 -6.32
CA PRO A 95 20.98 -1.18 -4.90
C PRO A 95 20.20 0.06 -4.44
N ILE A 96 19.40 0.67 -5.32
CA ILE A 96 18.50 1.76 -4.99
C ILE A 96 17.23 1.15 -4.39
N TYR A 97 17.07 1.30 -3.07
CA TYR A 97 15.83 0.94 -2.39
C TYR A 97 14.66 1.80 -2.89
N PRO A 98 13.47 1.20 -3.09
CA PRO A 98 12.31 1.94 -3.57
C PRO A 98 11.90 3.02 -2.58
N SER A 99 11.70 4.24 -3.07
CA SER A 99 11.22 5.34 -2.23
C SER A 99 9.75 5.20 -1.88
N THR A 100 9.00 4.43 -2.69
CA THR A 100 7.57 4.23 -2.52
C THR A 100 7.14 2.80 -2.85
N ILE A 101 6.28 2.24 -2.01
CA ILE A 101 5.63 0.94 -2.25
C ILE A 101 4.11 1.13 -2.20
N ILE A 102 3.44 0.68 -3.27
CA ILE A 102 1.98 0.60 -3.35
C ILE A 102 1.55 -0.81 -2.94
N ILE A 103 0.56 -0.91 -2.04
CA ILE A 103 0.00 -2.18 -1.55
C ILE A 103 -1.50 -2.15 -1.73
N ILE A 104 -2.08 -3.22 -2.29
CA ILE A 104 -3.53 -3.33 -2.43
C ILE A 104 -4.11 -4.13 -1.25
N ASP A 105 -4.93 -3.49 -0.43
CA ASP A 105 -5.59 -4.10 0.73
C ASP A 105 -7.00 -4.58 0.34
N GLY A 106 -7.19 -5.90 0.38
CA GLY A 106 -8.42 -6.58 0.00
C GLY A 106 -8.26 -8.09 -0.04
N THR A 107 -9.37 -8.80 -0.19
CA THR A 107 -9.33 -10.23 -0.55
C THR A 107 -8.67 -10.40 -1.93
N TRP A 108 -8.21 -11.61 -2.26
CA TRP A 108 -7.64 -11.91 -3.58
C TRP A 108 -8.51 -11.44 -4.75
N SER A 109 -9.83 -11.64 -4.67
CA SER A 109 -10.77 -11.19 -5.70
C SER A 109 -10.90 -9.66 -5.77
N GLN A 110 -10.89 -8.98 -4.61
CA GLN A 110 -10.95 -7.52 -4.55
C GLN A 110 -9.65 -6.87 -5.04
N ALA A 111 -8.49 -7.39 -4.62
CA ALA A 111 -7.19 -6.88 -5.03
C ALA A 111 -7.00 -7.04 -6.54
N LYS A 112 -7.37 -8.21 -7.08
CA LYS A 112 -7.43 -8.46 -8.52
C LYS A 112 -8.36 -7.45 -9.21
N ASP A 113 -9.57 -7.24 -8.70
CA ASP A 113 -10.52 -6.29 -9.28
C ASP A 113 -9.95 -4.86 -9.36
N ILE A 114 -9.34 -4.38 -8.27
CA ILE A 114 -8.65 -3.09 -8.21
C ILE A 114 -7.52 -3.04 -9.23
N PHE A 115 -6.62 -4.02 -9.23
CA PHE A 115 -5.44 -4.00 -10.09
C PHE A 115 -5.81 -3.97 -11.58
N TYR A 116 -6.75 -4.80 -12.03
CA TYR A 116 -7.11 -4.88 -13.45
C TYR A 116 -8.03 -3.75 -13.92
N LYS A 117 -8.78 -3.08 -13.03
CA LYS A 117 -9.63 -1.94 -13.40
C LYS A 117 -8.89 -0.60 -13.46
N ASN A 118 -7.62 -0.58 -13.07
CA ASN A 118 -6.81 0.64 -12.96
C ASN A 118 -5.52 0.47 -13.77
N SER A 119 -5.51 0.98 -15.00
CA SER A 119 -4.31 0.95 -15.87
C SER A 119 -3.11 1.64 -15.23
N LEU A 120 -3.34 2.60 -14.33
CA LEU A 120 -2.31 3.29 -13.56
C LEU A 120 -1.39 2.33 -12.78
N PHE A 121 -1.95 1.23 -12.26
CA PHE A 121 -1.19 0.24 -11.48
C PHE A 121 -0.33 -0.70 -12.34
N ARG A 122 -0.33 -0.52 -13.66
CA ARG A 122 0.60 -1.18 -14.59
C ARG A 122 1.87 -0.38 -14.86
N LEU A 123 1.93 0.88 -14.40
CA LEU A 123 3.09 1.75 -14.59
C LEU A 123 4.24 1.40 -13.64
N PRO A 124 4.00 1.19 -12.33
CA PRO A 124 5.06 0.77 -11.41
C PRO A 124 5.51 -0.67 -11.71
N LYS A 125 6.77 -0.96 -11.39
CA LYS A 125 7.27 -2.34 -11.43
C LYS A 125 6.59 -3.18 -10.33
N GLN A 126 6.27 -4.44 -10.67
CA GLN A 126 5.67 -5.43 -9.78
C GLN A 126 6.74 -6.26 -9.07
#